data_AF-A0A4Y4D0Q1-F1
#
_entry.id   AF-A0A4Y4D0Q1-F1
#
_cell.length_a   1.000
_cell.length_b   1.000
_cell.length_c   1.000
_cell.angle_alpha   90.00
_cell.angle_beta   90.00
_cell.angle_gamma   90.00
#
_symmetry.space_group_name_H-M   'P 1'
#
loop_
_entity.id
_entity.type
_entity.pdbx_description
1 polymer ?
#
loop_
_entity_poly.entity_id
_entity_poly.type
_entity_poly.pdbx_seq_one_letter_code
_entity_poly.pdbx_strand_id
1 'polypeptide(L)'
;MATFKLSLNVFVQGAPIQADALSHARRALQKIGMETRSRWADLIEQSPSIPREQKDEYVQSLTVENTGPLKVSVYSDWKYAYEIENGRPSRDLKRMLDTSLKARVSASKKNAGKRYLIIPLRHSLASMPGPVRSAAKMLTKSEVTGMGARQSGTGAWDIKTKAPLLVAQRKYRWGDKLPAGLALKKADHHKTDIYAGMVRMNTSAGKAKSSAYLTFRTMMEGSAGWITKPVPGVFHVPQLAKDIEPMARQFLQSAVRLPAGV
;
A
#
# COMPACT_ATOMS: atom_id res chain seq x y z
N MET A 1 13.85 1.76 -7.99
CA MET A 1 13.26 2.00 -6.65
C MET A 1 13.73 3.36 -6.19
N ALA A 2 12.91 4.13 -5.47
CA ALA A 2 13.35 5.42 -4.93
C ALA A 2 14.22 5.16 -3.69
N THR A 3 15.52 5.40 -3.80
CA THR A 3 16.45 5.35 -2.66
C THR A 3 16.34 6.66 -1.89
N PHE A 4 16.11 6.61 -0.58
CA PHE A 4 16.00 7.81 0.23
C PHE A 4 17.26 7.97 1.10
N LYS A 5 18.04 9.03 0.86
CA LYS A 5 19.42 9.18 1.36
C LYS A 5 19.61 10.45 2.16
N LEU A 6 20.13 10.33 3.38
CA LEU A 6 20.72 11.45 4.12
C LEU A 6 22.21 11.56 3.76
N SER A 7 22.64 12.74 3.32
CA SER A 7 24.06 13.05 3.07
C SER A 7 24.49 14.23 3.94
N LEU A 8 25.46 14.02 4.83
CA LEU A 8 26.08 15.06 5.63
C LEU A 8 27.40 15.46 4.96
N ASN A 9 27.51 16.73 4.55
CA ASN A 9 28.76 17.30 4.04
C ASN A 9 29.38 18.18 5.11
N VAL A 10 30.59 17.84 5.56
CA VAL A 10 31.31 18.63 6.57
C VAL A 10 32.62 19.11 5.97
N PHE A 11 32.82 20.42 5.99
CA PHE A 11 34.04 21.06 5.53
C PHE A 11 34.94 21.37 6.72
N VAL A 12 36.21 20.99 6.64
CA VAL A 12 37.21 21.31 7.66
C VAL A 12 38.25 22.23 7.02
N GLN A 13 38.42 23.44 7.57
CA GLN A 13 39.50 24.35 7.20
C GLN A 13 40.70 24.11 8.13
N GLY A 14 41.86 23.78 7.56
CA GLY A 14 43.11 23.54 8.31
C GLY A 14 44.20 22.86 7.49
N ALA A 15 45.45 23.02 7.94
CA ALA A 15 46.72 22.59 7.31
C ALA A 15 46.80 21.07 6.96
N PRO A 16 47.80 20.58 6.19
CA PRO A 16 47.72 19.31 5.48
C PRO A 16 47.43 18.13 6.41
N ILE A 17 46.41 17.36 6.04
CA ILE A 17 45.88 16.23 6.82
C ILE A 17 46.95 15.13 6.83
N GLN A 18 47.62 14.93 7.97
CA GLN A 18 48.47 13.75 8.19
C GLN A 18 47.64 12.46 8.04
N ALA A 19 48.24 11.37 7.56
CA ALA A 19 47.52 10.12 7.28
C ALA A 19 46.70 9.60 8.47
N ASP A 20 47.16 9.86 9.70
CA ASP A 20 46.46 9.46 10.94
C ASP A 20 45.20 10.28 11.21
N ALA A 21 45.17 11.57 10.84
CA ALA A 21 43.98 12.41 10.96
C ALA A 21 42.83 11.94 10.02
N LEU A 22 43.16 11.35 8.86
CA LEU A 22 42.18 10.67 8.00
C LEU A 22 41.57 9.44 8.67
N SER A 23 42.37 8.69 9.45
CA SER A 23 41.90 7.51 10.16
C SER A 23 40.92 7.87 11.29
N HIS A 24 41.22 8.93 12.05
CA HIS A 24 40.34 9.45 13.10
C HIS A 24 39.05 10.01 12.53
N ALA A 25 39.13 10.78 11.43
CA ALA A 25 37.95 11.31 10.74
C ALA A 25 37.04 10.18 10.20
N ARG A 26 37.60 9.10 9.65
CA ARG A 26 36.84 7.92 9.20
C ARG A 26 36.11 7.23 10.36
N ARG A 27 36.79 7.03 11.50
CA ARG A 27 36.14 6.47 12.70
C ARG A 27 35.02 7.37 13.22
N ALA A 28 35.21 8.69 13.20
CA ALA A 28 34.18 9.65 13.57
C ALA A 28 32.96 9.58 12.63
N LEU A 29 33.18 9.50 11.32
CA LEU A 29 32.10 9.33 10.33
C LEU A 29 31.33 8.03 10.52
N GLN A 30 32.02 6.92 10.81
CA GLN A 30 31.36 5.66 11.11
C GLN A 30 30.48 5.77 12.37
N LYS A 31 30.98 6.42 13.44
CA LYS A 31 30.18 6.69 14.65
C LYS A 31 28.97 7.56 14.35
N ILE A 32 29.14 8.63 13.57
CA ILE A 32 28.03 9.51 13.14
C ILE A 32 26.99 8.70 12.36
N GLY A 33 27.42 7.85 11.42
CA GLY A 33 26.51 7.00 10.65
C GLY A 33 25.71 6.01 11.51
N MET A 34 26.38 5.34 12.45
CA MET A 34 25.72 4.41 13.38
C MET A 34 24.73 5.11 14.31
N GLU A 35 25.10 6.26 14.86
CA GLU A 35 24.24 7.09 15.70
C GLU A 35 23.04 7.61 14.92
N THR A 36 23.26 8.06 13.68
CA THR A 36 22.20 8.50 12.77
C THR A 36 21.21 7.38 12.49
N ARG A 37 21.71 6.18 12.19
CA ARG A 37 20.86 5.00 11.99
C ARG A 37 20.06 4.67 13.26
N SER A 38 20.68 4.70 14.44
CA SER A 38 20.00 4.41 15.71
C SER A 38 18.86 5.39 15.96
N ARG A 39 19.12 6.69 15.88
CA ARG A 39 18.09 7.72 16.09
C ARG A 39 16.98 7.67 15.05
N TRP A 40 17.30 7.36 13.79
CA TRP A 40 16.26 7.16 12.78
C TRP A 40 15.38 5.95 13.12
N ALA A 41 15.98 4.84 13.55
CA ALA A 41 15.23 3.68 14.01
C ALA A 41 14.30 4.04 15.18
N ASP A 42 14.78 4.81 16.16
CA ASP A 42 13.97 5.26 17.29
C ASP A 42 12.77 6.12 16.85
N LEU A 43 12.97 7.04 15.90
CA LEU A 43 11.87 7.86 15.35
C LEU A 43 10.82 7.00 14.63
N ILE A 44 11.25 5.96 13.90
CA ILE A 44 10.35 5.00 13.25
C ILE A 44 9.55 4.23 14.31
N GLU A 45 10.21 3.73 15.35
CA GLU A 45 9.60 2.97 16.42
C GLU A 45 8.60 3.78 17.25
N GLN A 46 8.92 5.06 17.50
CA GLN A 46 8.06 5.95 18.28
C GLN A 46 6.88 6.51 17.49
N SER A 47 6.90 6.39 16.17
CA SER A 47 5.85 6.96 15.32
C SER A 47 4.51 6.24 15.44
N PRO A 48 3.42 6.92 15.86
CA PRO A 48 2.10 6.30 15.95
C PRO A 48 1.43 6.12 14.58
N SER A 49 1.87 6.86 13.56
CA SER A 49 1.32 6.84 12.19
C SER A 49 1.85 5.69 11.34
N ILE A 50 2.97 5.06 11.74
CA ILE A 50 3.54 3.91 11.04
C ILE A 50 2.92 2.64 11.63
N PRO A 51 2.26 1.77 10.83
CA PRO A 51 1.71 0.51 11.31
C PRO A 51 2.80 -0.38 11.90
N ARG A 52 2.46 -1.13 12.96
CA ARG A 52 3.43 -1.95 13.70
C ARG A 52 4.11 -2.98 12.81
N GLU A 53 3.35 -3.59 11.91
CA GLU A 53 3.84 -4.56 10.93
C GLU A 53 4.85 -3.99 9.91
N GLN A 54 4.95 -2.66 9.79
CA GLN A 54 5.86 -1.98 8.86
C GLN A 54 7.13 -1.47 9.54
N LYS A 55 7.15 -1.34 10.87
CA LYS A 55 8.28 -0.78 11.62
C LYS A 55 9.51 -1.66 11.52
N ASP A 56 9.35 -2.95 11.83
CA ASP A 56 10.45 -3.92 11.83
C ASP A 56 11.17 -3.98 10.48
N GLU A 57 10.41 -4.11 9.38
CA GLU A 57 10.99 -4.13 8.02
C GLU A 57 11.69 -2.80 7.69
N TYR A 58 11.11 -1.67 8.09
CA TYR A 58 11.69 -0.37 7.80
C TYR A 58 13.00 -0.15 8.58
N VAL A 59 13.02 -0.42 9.88
CA VAL A 59 14.22 -0.32 10.73
C VAL A 59 15.33 -1.26 10.23
N GLN A 60 14.98 -2.50 9.88
CA GLN A 60 15.95 -3.47 9.35
C GLN A 60 16.57 -3.03 8.03
N SER A 61 15.84 -2.29 7.19
CA SER A 61 16.34 -1.78 5.91
C SER A 61 17.32 -0.61 6.03
N LEU A 62 17.45 0.01 7.21
CA LEU A 62 18.36 1.14 7.40
C LEU A 62 19.81 0.70 7.24
N THR A 63 20.49 1.28 6.25
CA THR A 63 21.87 0.97 5.89
C THR A 63 22.77 2.18 6.13
N VAL A 64 23.96 1.93 6.67
CA VAL A 64 25.05 2.91 6.76
C VAL A 64 26.10 2.54 5.74
N GLU A 65 26.43 3.47 4.84
CA GLU A 65 27.43 3.27 3.79
C GLU A 65 28.46 4.39 3.81
N ASN A 66 29.74 4.01 3.77
CA ASN A 66 30.84 4.94 3.58
C ASN A 66 31.03 5.18 2.08
N THR A 67 30.41 6.22 1.54
CA THR A 67 30.39 6.52 0.10
C THR A 67 31.65 7.24 -0.40
N GLY A 68 32.67 7.36 0.45
CA GLY A 68 33.97 7.95 0.13
C GLY A 68 34.85 8.11 1.36
N PRO A 69 36.10 8.59 1.20
CA PRO A 69 37.08 8.66 2.29
C PRO A 69 36.65 9.56 3.46
N LEU A 70 35.77 10.53 3.21
CA LEU A 70 35.19 11.44 4.21
C LEU A 70 33.68 11.62 4.02
N LYS A 71 32.97 10.56 3.59
CA LYS A 71 31.52 10.60 3.37
C LYS A 71 30.87 9.39 4.00
N VAL A 72 29.85 9.64 4.82
CA VAL A 72 28.94 8.62 5.34
C VAL A 72 27.53 8.94 4.87
N SER A 73 26.76 7.91 4.56
CA SER A 73 25.39 8.02 4.12
C SER A 73 24.53 7.03 4.89
N VAL A 74 23.38 7.48 5.34
CA VAL A 74 22.36 6.63 5.96
C VAL A 74 21.13 6.67 5.08
N TYR A 75 20.65 5.51 4.67
CA TYR A 75 19.55 5.40 3.72
C TYR A 75 18.72 4.14 3.95
N SER A 76 17.54 4.10 3.33
CA SER A 76 16.72 2.90 3.16
C SER A 76 16.32 2.79 1.69
N ASP A 77 16.38 1.57 1.17
CA ASP A 77 15.88 1.18 -0.15
C ASP A 77 14.53 0.43 -0.07
N TRP A 78 13.95 0.32 1.13
CA TRP A 78 12.69 -0.37 1.32
C TRP A 78 11.57 0.36 0.59
N LYS A 79 10.76 -0.43 -0.13
CA LYS A 79 9.75 0.07 -1.09
C LYS A 79 8.77 1.10 -0.54
N TYR A 80 8.52 1.14 0.77
CA TYR A 80 7.58 2.06 1.40
C TYR A 80 8.26 3.19 2.19
N ALA A 81 9.58 3.18 2.35
CA ALA A 81 10.31 4.21 3.10
C ALA A 81 10.00 5.62 2.59
N TYR A 82 10.12 5.82 1.27
CA TYR A 82 9.81 7.11 0.64
C TYR A 82 8.38 7.58 0.92
N GLU A 83 7.42 6.68 0.80
CA GLU A 83 5.99 6.98 0.97
C GLU A 83 5.63 7.25 2.45
N ILE A 84 6.37 6.68 3.40
CA ILE A 84 6.19 6.96 4.83
C ILE A 84 6.78 8.33 5.16
N GLU A 85 7.99 8.63 4.69
CA GLU A 85 8.66 9.90 4.98
C GLU A 85 7.96 11.10 4.34
N ASN A 86 7.56 10.99 3.07
CA ASN A 86 7.02 12.12 2.30
C ASN A 86 5.50 12.09 2.16
N GLY A 87 4.87 11.00 2.60
CA GLY A 87 3.43 10.79 2.49
C GLY A 87 3.00 10.22 1.15
N ARG A 88 1.71 9.96 1.05
CA ARG A 88 1.05 9.37 -0.11
C ARG A 88 -0.08 10.28 -0.56
N PRO A 89 -0.14 10.67 -1.85
CA PRO A 89 -1.27 11.42 -2.36
C PRO A 89 -2.53 10.56 -2.36
N SER A 90 -3.68 11.20 -2.52
CA SER A 90 -4.93 10.47 -2.77
C SER A 90 -4.78 9.62 -4.05
N ARG A 91 -5.33 8.41 -4.03
CA ARG A 91 -5.31 7.52 -5.20
C ARG A 91 -6.72 7.25 -5.64
N ASP A 92 -6.98 7.52 -6.92
CA ASP A 92 -8.22 7.12 -7.55
C ASP A 92 -8.13 5.67 -8.05
N LEU A 93 -8.74 4.74 -7.32
CA LEU A 93 -8.78 3.33 -7.70
C LEU A 93 -9.62 3.08 -8.96
N LYS A 94 -10.44 4.06 -9.38
CA LYS A 94 -11.24 3.99 -10.59
C LYS A 94 -10.41 4.00 -11.87
N ARG A 95 -9.12 4.35 -11.81
CA ARG A 95 -8.19 4.18 -12.95
C ARG A 95 -8.13 2.74 -13.46
N MET A 96 -8.49 1.75 -12.64
CA MET A 96 -8.61 0.36 -13.08
C MET A 96 -9.73 0.15 -14.13
N LEU A 97 -10.69 1.07 -14.25
CA LEU A 97 -11.72 1.02 -15.29
C LEU A 97 -11.14 1.26 -16.69
N ASP A 98 -9.98 1.91 -16.80
CA ASP A 98 -9.31 2.16 -18.07
C ASP A 98 -8.69 0.89 -18.66
N THR A 99 -8.27 -0.05 -17.81
CA THR A 99 -7.53 -1.25 -18.22
C THR A 99 -8.35 -2.54 -18.10
N SER A 100 -9.38 -2.56 -17.26
CA SER A 100 -10.15 -3.80 -17.00
C SER A 100 -11.14 -4.10 -18.12
N LEU A 101 -10.87 -5.13 -18.93
CA LEU A 101 -11.79 -5.61 -19.98
C LEU A 101 -13.18 -6.01 -19.45
N LYS A 102 -13.32 -6.21 -18.13
CA LYS A 102 -14.60 -6.53 -17.48
C LYS A 102 -15.41 -5.28 -17.12
N ALA A 103 -14.88 -4.08 -17.33
CA ALA A 103 -15.63 -2.83 -17.20
C ALA A 103 -16.89 -2.86 -18.07
N ARG A 104 -17.90 -2.11 -17.66
CA ARG A 104 -19.20 -2.02 -18.31
C ARG A 104 -19.59 -0.57 -18.44
N VAL A 105 -20.36 -0.24 -19.45
CA VAL A 105 -21.02 1.07 -19.56
C VAL A 105 -22.43 0.96 -19.01
N SER A 106 -22.82 1.91 -18.15
CA SER A 106 -24.16 1.97 -17.59
C SER A 106 -25.14 2.55 -18.61
N ALA A 107 -26.27 1.87 -18.79
CA ALA A 107 -27.41 2.36 -19.57
C ALA A 107 -28.50 3.01 -18.70
N SER A 108 -28.31 3.08 -17.38
CA SER A 108 -29.27 3.70 -16.47
C SER A 108 -29.32 5.21 -16.71
N LYS A 109 -30.53 5.80 -16.79
CA LYS A 109 -30.74 7.24 -17.01
C LYS A 109 -29.82 8.13 -16.15
N LYS A 110 -29.68 7.82 -14.86
CA LYS A 110 -28.87 8.62 -13.91
C LYS A 110 -27.35 8.53 -14.15
N ASN A 111 -26.89 7.44 -14.73
CA ASN A 111 -25.47 7.12 -14.89
C ASN A 111 -25.15 6.70 -16.33
N ALA A 112 -25.90 7.21 -17.31
CA ALA A 112 -25.75 6.81 -18.70
C ALA A 112 -24.32 7.15 -19.17
N GLY A 113 -23.69 6.23 -19.88
CA GLY A 113 -22.32 6.41 -20.38
C GLY A 113 -21.21 6.19 -19.33
N LYS A 114 -21.53 6.17 -18.03
CA LYS A 114 -20.50 5.96 -16.99
C LYS A 114 -20.01 4.52 -16.96
N ARG A 115 -18.70 4.37 -16.84
CA ARG A 115 -18.04 3.07 -16.68
C ARG A 115 -18.15 2.56 -15.26
N TYR A 116 -18.34 1.26 -15.11
CA TYR A 116 -18.33 0.59 -13.81
C TYR A 116 -17.82 -0.85 -13.89
N LEU A 117 -17.35 -1.35 -12.75
CA LEU A 117 -16.90 -2.71 -12.54
C LEU A 117 -17.61 -3.28 -11.31
N ILE A 118 -18.09 -4.52 -11.44
CA ILE A 118 -18.63 -5.29 -10.32
C ILE A 118 -17.54 -6.20 -9.81
N ILE A 119 -17.18 -6.04 -8.54
CA ILE A 119 -16.10 -6.77 -7.88
C ILE A 119 -16.73 -7.78 -6.91
N PRO A 120 -16.66 -9.10 -7.19
CA PRO A 120 -17.11 -10.12 -6.27
C PRO A 120 -16.09 -10.33 -5.15
N LEU A 121 -16.54 -10.27 -3.91
CA LEU A 121 -15.74 -10.60 -2.73
C LEU A 121 -16.20 -11.96 -2.20
N ARG A 122 -15.28 -12.91 -2.12
CA ARG A 122 -15.54 -14.26 -1.61
C ARG A 122 -15.45 -14.28 -0.09
N HIS A 123 -16.38 -14.97 0.52
CA HIS A 123 -16.40 -15.23 1.95
C HIS A 123 -16.32 -16.73 2.21
N SER A 124 -15.56 -17.11 3.24
CA SER A 124 -15.55 -18.47 3.77
C SER A 124 -16.55 -18.59 4.91
N LEU A 125 -17.28 -19.70 4.99
CA LEU A 125 -18.13 -19.97 6.15
C LEU A 125 -17.32 -20.05 7.44
N ALA A 126 -16.05 -20.50 7.37
CA ALA A 126 -15.19 -20.66 8.53
C ALA A 126 -14.84 -19.32 9.21
N SER A 127 -14.70 -18.25 8.42
CA SER A 127 -14.38 -16.91 8.93
C SER A 127 -15.62 -16.10 9.34
N MET A 128 -16.84 -16.61 9.07
CA MET A 128 -18.07 -15.91 9.41
C MET A 128 -18.44 -16.10 10.89
N PRO A 129 -18.96 -15.05 11.56
CA PRO A 129 -19.62 -15.17 12.86
C PRO A 129 -20.79 -16.16 12.83
N GLY A 130 -21.12 -16.77 13.97
CA GLY A 130 -22.16 -17.79 14.10
C GLY A 130 -23.51 -17.40 13.47
N PRO A 131 -24.11 -16.25 13.84
CA PRO A 131 -25.39 -15.80 13.27
C PRO A 131 -25.35 -15.63 11.75
N VAL A 132 -24.29 -15.01 11.22
CA VAL A 132 -24.07 -14.83 9.77
C VAL A 132 -23.97 -16.17 9.07
N ARG A 133 -23.18 -17.10 9.63
CA ARG A 133 -22.95 -18.43 9.06
C ARG A 133 -24.25 -19.22 8.94
N SER A 134 -25.08 -19.21 9.99
CA SER A 134 -26.37 -19.88 10.00
C SER A 134 -27.32 -19.27 8.96
N ALA A 135 -27.46 -17.95 8.93
CA ALA A 135 -28.30 -17.26 7.94
C ALA A 135 -27.81 -17.51 6.50
N ALA A 136 -26.50 -17.46 6.25
CA ALA A 136 -25.91 -17.71 4.94
C ALA A 136 -26.23 -19.11 4.42
N LYS A 137 -26.21 -20.13 5.29
CA LYS A 137 -26.54 -21.51 4.92
C LYS A 137 -28.02 -21.69 4.54
N MET A 138 -28.90 -20.82 5.02
CA MET A 138 -30.34 -20.86 4.72
C MET A 138 -30.71 -20.14 3.41
N LEU A 139 -29.81 -19.34 2.83
CA LEU A 139 -30.09 -18.63 1.58
C LEU A 139 -30.39 -19.59 0.44
N THR A 140 -31.44 -19.28 -0.32
CA THR A 140 -31.72 -19.89 -1.62
C THR A 140 -30.56 -19.64 -2.56
N LYS A 141 -30.13 -20.69 -3.26
CA LYS A 141 -28.95 -20.60 -4.14
C LYS A 141 -29.27 -19.77 -5.36
N SER A 142 -28.42 -18.79 -5.62
CA SER A 142 -28.31 -18.09 -6.90
C SER A 142 -27.60 -18.96 -7.92
N GLU A 143 -27.99 -18.90 -9.18
CA GLU A 143 -27.39 -19.70 -10.24
C GLU A 143 -27.18 -18.91 -11.52
N VAL A 144 -26.26 -19.40 -12.35
CA VAL A 144 -26.05 -18.90 -13.71
C VAL A 144 -27.00 -19.65 -14.63
N THR A 145 -27.97 -18.94 -15.21
CA THR A 145 -28.97 -19.52 -16.11
C THR A 145 -28.54 -19.48 -17.58
N GLY A 146 -27.48 -18.73 -17.89
CA GLY A 146 -26.96 -18.67 -19.25
C GLY A 146 -25.69 -17.84 -19.37
N MET A 147 -25.05 -17.97 -20.52
CA MET A 147 -23.90 -17.17 -20.93
C MET A 147 -24.23 -16.45 -22.24
N GLY A 148 -23.71 -15.24 -22.38
CA GLY A 148 -23.76 -14.44 -23.59
C GLY A 148 -22.48 -13.61 -23.72
N ALA A 149 -22.48 -12.65 -24.62
CA ALA A 149 -21.38 -11.72 -24.83
C ALA A 149 -21.86 -10.28 -24.72
N ARG A 150 -20.96 -9.38 -24.36
CA ARG A 150 -21.20 -7.93 -24.34
C ARG A 150 -19.93 -7.17 -24.65
N GLN A 151 -20.07 -5.94 -25.12
CA GLN A 151 -18.92 -5.05 -25.30
C GLN A 151 -18.23 -4.72 -23.97
N SER A 152 -16.90 -4.68 -23.99
CA SER A 152 -16.08 -4.14 -22.90
C SER A 152 -16.28 -2.63 -22.77
N GLY A 153 -16.42 -2.14 -21.54
CA GLY A 153 -16.46 -0.70 -21.26
C GLY A 153 -15.12 0.02 -21.41
N THR A 154 -14.03 -0.68 -21.70
CA THR A 154 -12.70 -0.08 -21.91
C THR A 154 -12.52 0.59 -23.26
N GLY A 155 -13.42 0.34 -24.22
CA GLY A 155 -13.23 0.78 -25.62
C GLY A 155 -12.20 -0.04 -26.41
N ALA A 156 -11.74 -1.17 -25.86
CA ALA A 156 -10.80 -2.06 -26.55
C ALA A 156 -11.42 -2.67 -27.83
N TRP A 157 -10.57 -2.89 -28.84
CA TRP A 157 -10.91 -3.54 -30.10
C TRP A 157 -10.25 -4.91 -30.20
N ASP A 158 -10.92 -5.86 -30.83
CA ASP A 158 -10.34 -7.14 -31.20
C ASP A 158 -9.50 -6.98 -32.47
N ILE A 159 -8.22 -7.35 -32.38
CA ILE A 159 -7.25 -7.15 -33.47
C ILE A 159 -7.58 -7.99 -34.70
N LYS A 160 -8.17 -9.17 -34.51
CA LYS A 160 -8.49 -10.12 -35.59
C LYS A 160 -9.79 -9.75 -36.27
N THR A 161 -10.84 -9.52 -35.50
CA THR A 161 -12.17 -9.27 -36.06
C THR A 161 -12.40 -7.80 -36.43
N LYS A 162 -11.49 -6.90 -36.02
CA LYS A 162 -11.61 -5.45 -36.21
C LYS A 162 -12.96 -4.91 -35.70
N ALA A 163 -13.48 -5.50 -34.64
CA ALA A 163 -14.73 -5.12 -34.00
C ALA A 163 -14.50 -4.78 -32.51
N PRO A 164 -15.45 -4.11 -31.83
CA PRO A 164 -15.35 -3.88 -30.40
C PRO A 164 -15.17 -5.18 -29.63
N LEU A 165 -14.24 -5.18 -28.67
CA LEU A 165 -13.93 -6.38 -27.90
C LEU A 165 -15.14 -6.83 -27.08
N LEU A 166 -15.54 -8.08 -27.27
CA LEU A 166 -16.60 -8.70 -26.51
C LEU A 166 -16.04 -9.52 -25.34
N VAL A 167 -16.75 -9.47 -24.22
CA VAL A 167 -16.46 -10.25 -23.01
C VAL A 167 -17.67 -11.06 -22.58
N ALA A 168 -17.41 -12.21 -21.96
CA ALA A 168 -18.46 -13.09 -21.46
C ALA A 168 -19.37 -12.37 -20.45
N GLN A 169 -20.67 -12.51 -20.64
CA GLN A 169 -21.72 -12.05 -19.76
C GLN A 169 -22.52 -13.24 -19.24
N ARG A 170 -22.65 -13.34 -17.92
CA ARG A 170 -23.51 -14.35 -17.30
C ARG A 170 -24.90 -13.76 -17.06
N LYS A 171 -25.93 -14.55 -17.35
CA LYS A 171 -27.31 -14.34 -16.91
C LYS A 171 -27.51 -15.10 -15.61
N TYR A 172 -28.17 -14.47 -14.65
CA TYR A 172 -28.33 -15.03 -13.31
C TYR A 172 -29.80 -15.12 -12.95
N ARG A 173 -30.15 -16.22 -12.26
CA ARG A 173 -31.33 -16.26 -11.39
C ARG A 173 -30.83 -16.06 -9.96
N TRP A 174 -31.08 -14.87 -9.42
CA TRP A 174 -30.67 -14.55 -8.06
C TRP A 174 -31.62 -15.22 -7.06
N GLY A 175 -31.04 -15.83 -6.04
CA GLY A 175 -31.74 -16.25 -4.84
C GLY A 175 -31.70 -15.15 -3.78
N ASP A 176 -31.77 -15.56 -2.51
CA ASP A 176 -31.85 -14.65 -1.38
C ASP A 176 -30.56 -13.87 -1.14
N LYS A 177 -30.72 -12.71 -0.50
CA LYS A 177 -29.62 -11.86 -0.02
C LYS A 177 -29.68 -11.74 1.49
N LEU A 178 -28.52 -11.84 2.13
CA LEU A 178 -28.39 -11.66 3.56
C LEU A 178 -28.69 -10.18 3.93
N PRO A 179 -29.54 -9.91 4.93
CA PRO A 179 -29.85 -8.54 5.35
C PRO A 179 -28.63 -7.88 6.03
N ALA A 180 -28.65 -6.55 6.16
CA ALA A 180 -27.63 -5.87 6.97
C ALA A 180 -27.88 -6.11 8.47
N GLY A 181 -26.82 -6.02 9.28
CA GLY A 181 -26.91 -6.00 10.74
C GLY A 181 -26.70 -7.34 11.45
N LEU A 182 -26.38 -8.42 10.73
CA LEU A 182 -26.06 -9.71 11.34
C LEU A 182 -24.63 -9.79 11.93
N ALA A 183 -23.82 -8.77 11.69
CA ALA A 183 -22.49 -8.61 12.26
C ALA A 183 -22.21 -7.13 12.56
N LEU A 184 -21.19 -6.88 13.37
CA LEU A 184 -20.70 -5.54 13.60
C LEU A 184 -20.07 -4.96 12.32
N LYS A 185 -20.18 -3.65 12.19
CA LYS A 185 -19.45 -2.90 11.17
C LYS A 185 -17.95 -3.00 11.43
N LYS A 186 -17.16 -3.06 10.37
CA LYS A 186 -15.69 -3.05 10.50
C LYS A 186 -15.14 -1.69 11.00
N ALA A 187 -15.88 -0.61 10.76
CA ALA A 187 -15.56 0.74 11.24
C ALA A 187 -16.85 1.57 11.31
N ASP A 188 -16.89 2.58 12.17
CA ASP A 188 -18.10 3.37 12.44
C ASP A 188 -18.67 4.07 11.22
N HIS A 189 -17.78 4.56 10.34
CA HIS A 189 -18.15 5.24 9.10
C HIS A 189 -18.69 4.27 8.02
N HIS A 190 -18.65 2.96 8.22
CA HIS A 190 -19.29 2.02 7.30
C HIS A 190 -20.81 2.06 7.45
N LYS A 191 -21.53 2.05 6.32
CA LYS A 191 -22.99 2.03 6.32
C LYS A 191 -23.56 0.71 6.86
N THR A 192 -22.95 -0.41 6.49
CA THR A 192 -23.40 -1.77 6.83
C THR A 192 -22.21 -2.64 7.23
N ASP A 193 -22.49 -3.82 7.76
CA ASP A 193 -21.49 -4.87 7.94
C ASP A 193 -21.01 -5.43 6.58
N ILE A 194 -19.93 -6.21 6.64
CA ILE A 194 -19.25 -6.73 5.44
C ILE A 194 -20.00 -7.86 4.73
N TYR A 195 -21.02 -8.44 5.38
CA TYR A 195 -21.81 -9.57 4.86
C TYR A 195 -23.18 -9.12 4.32
N ALA A 196 -23.57 -7.86 4.55
CA ALA A 196 -24.79 -7.28 4.00
C ALA A 196 -24.85 -7.45 2.47
N GLY A 197 -25.98 -7.98 1.99
CA GLY A 197 -26.22 -8.26 0.58
C GLY A 197 -25.51 -9.51 0.05
N MET A 198 -24.94 -10.35 0.93
CA MET A 198 -24.30 -11.60 0.52
C MET A 198 -25.30 -12.55 -0.13
N VAL A 199 -24.86 -13.19 -1.21
CA VAL A 199 -25.59 -14.25 -1.90
C VAL A 199 -24.86 -15.58 -1.76
N ARG A 200 -25.62 -16.67 -1.86
CA ARG A 200 -25.08 -18.03 -1.99
C ARG A 200 -25.17 -18.47 -3.44
N MET A 201 -24.04 -18.59 -4.12
CA MET A 201 -23.96 -19.10 -5.49
C MET A 201 -23.90 -20.62 -5.53
N ASN A 202 -24.67 -21.26 -6.41
CA ASN A 202 -24.47 -22.65 -6.78
C ASN A 202 -23.19 -22.79 -7.61
N THR A 203 -22.25 -23.61 -7.14
CA THR A 203 -21.00 -23.92 -7.85
C THR A 203 -20.85 -25.42 -8.10
N SER A 204 -21.94 -26.17 -7.96
CA SER A 204 -21.93 -27.63 -8.10
C SER A 204 -21.43 -28.04 -9.49
N ALA A 205 -20.67 -29.13 -9.54
CA ALA A 205 -20.14 -29.71 -10.78
C ALA A 205 -20.40 -31.22 -10.77
N GLY A 206 -21.10 -31.72 -11.80
CA GLY A 206 -21.56 -33.11 -11.85
C GLY A 206 -22.38 -33.46 -10.60
N LYS A 207 -22.00 -34.55 -9.92
CA LYS A 207 -22.66 -35.00 -8.67
C LYS A 207 -22.20 -34.23 -7.42
N ALA A 208 -21.10 -33.47 -7.48
CA ALA A 208 -20.57 -32.76 -6.33
C ALA A 208 -21.36 -31.47 -6.08
N LYS A 209 -22.06 -31.40 -4.94
CA LYS A 209 -22.79 -30.21 -4.51
C LYS A 209 -21.85 -29.24 -3.79
N SER A 210 -21.73 -28.02 -4.30
CA SER A 210 -20.92 -26.97 -3.66
C SER A 210 -21.58 -25.60 -3.75
N SER A 211 -21.10 -24.66 -2.94
CA SER A 211 -21.57 -23.28 -2.95
C SER A 211 -20.44 -22.30 -2.69
N ALA A 212 -20.58 -21.09 -3.25
CA ALA A 212 -19.71 -19.97 -2.95
C ALA A 212 -20.52 -18.80 -2.38
N TYR A 213 -19.97 -18.13 -1.39
CA TYR A 213 -20.64 -17.01 -0.72
C TYR A 213 -19.99 -15.70 -1.17
N LEU A 214 -20.78 -14.82 -1.78
CA LEU A 214 -20.26 -13.61 -2.42
C LEU A 214 -21.01 -12.37 -1.94
N THR A 215 -20.27 -11.31 -1.63
CA THR A 215 -20.82 -9.94 -1.72
C THR A 215 -20.28 -9.25 -2.97
N PHE A 216 -20.95 -8.20 -3.41
CA PHE A 216 -20.54 -7.44 -4.58
C PHE A 216 -20.36 -5.97 -4.24
N ARG A 217 -19.23 -5.40 -4.66
CA ARG A 217 -19.04 -3.95 -4.65
C ARG A 217 -19.02 -3.43 -6.08
N THR A 218 -19.60 -2.25 -6.28
CA THR A 218 -19.59 -1.58 -7.57
C THR A 218 -18.61 -0.41 -7.52
N MET A 219 -17.60 -0.46 -8.37
CA MET A 219 -16.72 0.67 -8.68
C MET A 219 -17.27 1.39 -9.90
N MET A 220 -17.61 2.67 -9.77
CA MET A 220 -18.24 3.45 -10.84
C MET A 220 -17.58 4.81 -10.99
N GLU A 221 -17.45 5.31 -12.21
CA GLU A 221 -17.00 6.67 -12.47
C GLU A 221 -17.82 7.71 -11.71
N GLY A 222 -17.13 8.74 -11.22
CA GLY A 222 -17.73 9.79 -10.38
C GLY A 222 -18.12 9.35 -8.96
N SER A 223 -17.86 8.10 -8.55
CA SER A 223 -18.06 7.68 -7.16
C SER A 223 -16.85 8.03 -6.27
N ALA A 224 -17.13 8.62 -5.11
CA ALA A 224 -16.10 9.01 -4.13
C ALA A 224 -15.56 7.83 -3.31
N GLY A 225 -16.36 6.76 -3.13
CA GLY A 225 -16.02 5.60 -2.27
C GLY A 225 -14.87 4.72 -2.75
N TRP A 226 -14.19 5.09 -3.85
CA TRP A 226 -13.04 4.40 -4.44
C TRP A 226 -11.82 5.31 -4.56
N ILE A 227 -11.82 6.44 -3.86
CA ILE A 227 -10.67 7.33 -3.72
C ILE A 227 -10.08 7.08 -2.33
N THR A 228 -8.81 6.68 -2.27
CA THR A 228 -8.11 6.61 -0.98
C THR A 228 -7.72 8.00 -0.55
N LYS A 229 -7.87 8.30 0.74
CA LYS A 229 -7.45 9.58 1.32
C LYS A 229 -5.91 9.72 1.24
N PRO A 230 -5.39 10.96 1.13
CA PRO A 230 -3.96 11.17 1.27
C PRO A 230 -3.52 10.81 2.70
N VAL A 231 -2.29 10.33 2.81
CA VAL A 231 -1.63 10.05 4.10
C VAL A 231 -0.45 11.00 4.22
N PRO A 232 -0.41 11.89 5.23
CA PRO A 232 0.74 12.78 5.44
C PRO A 232 2.03 11.99 5.69
N GLY A 233 3.16 12.55 5.26
CA GLY A 233 4.48 12.03 5.59
C GLY A 233 4.85 12.29 7.05
N VAL A 234 5.73 11.45 7.60
CA VAL A 234 6.27 11.65 8.95
C VAL A 234 7.44 12.62 8.98
N PHE A 235 8.14 12.80 7.85
CA PHE A 235 9.27 13.72 7.69
C PHE A 235 10.32 13.62 8.81
N HIS A 236 10.71 12.40 9.20
CA HIS A 236 11.74 12.21 10.22
C HIS A 236 13.11 12.70 9.76
N VAL A 237 13.46 12.40 8.52
CA VAL A 237 14.82 12.63 8.02
C VAL A 237 15.22 14.12 8.02
N PRO A 238 14.38 15.07 7.55
CA PRO A 238 14.70 16.49 7.66
C PRO A 238 14.94 16.96 9.10
N GLN A 239 14.19 16.43 10.06
CA GLN A 239 14.36 16.78 11.48
C GLN A 239 15.63 16.14 12.05
N LEU A 240 15.82 14.84 11.81
CA LEU A 240 17.01 14.10 12.20
C LEU A 240 18.30 14.73 11.67
N ALA A 241 18.29 15.20 10.42
CA ALA A 241 19.43 15.90 9.83
C ALA A 241 19.86 17.12 10.65
N LYS A 242 18.88 17.95 11.06
CA LYS A 242 19.11 19.13 11.88
C LYS A 242 19.60 18.76 13.27
N ASP A 243 19.05 17.71 13.86
CA ASP A 243 19.38 17.29 15.22
C ASP A 243 20.78 16.67 15.34
N ILE A 244 21.25 16.01 14.28
CA ILE A 244 22.57 15.36 14.25
C ILE A 244 23.69 16.29 13.85
N GLU A 245 23.39 17.35 13.10
CA GLU A 245 24.41 18.27 12.59
C GLU A 245 25.36 18.83 13.68
N PRO A 246 24.90 19.30 14.86
CA PRO A 246 25.79 19.83 15.89
C PRO A 246 26.75 18.77 16.44
N MET A 247 26.22 17.57 16.73
CA MET A 247 27.01 16.44 17.22
C MET A 247 28.02 15.96 16.18
N ALA A 248 27.60 15.88 14.91
CA ALA A 248 28.48 15.49 13.81
C ALA A 248 29.64 16.48 13.64
N ARG A 249 29.37 17.79 13.72
CA ARG A 249 30.41 18.84 13.71
C ARG A 249 31.38 18.66 14.87
N GLN A 250 30.88 18.42 16.09
CA GLN A 250 31.74 18.22 17.27
C GLN A 250 32.64 16.99 17.14
N PHE A 251 32.11 15.85 16.68
CA PHE A 251 32.89 14.63 16.49
C PHE A 251 33.98 14.76 15.42
N LEU A 252 33.70 15.50 14.35
CA LEU A 252 34.69 15.72 13.30
C LEU A 252 35.76 16.73 13.72
N GLN A 253 35.38 17.79 14.43
CA GLN A 253 36.35 18.74 14.98
C GLN A 253 37.30 18.09 15.99
N SER A 254 36.80 17.22 16.87
CA SER A 254 37.66 16.49 17.82
C SER A 254 38.57 15.49 17.11
N ALA A 255 38.06 14.78 16.09
CA ALA A 255 38.84 13.82 15.31
C ALA A 255 40.01 14.46 14.55
N VAL A 256 39.86 15.70 14.08
CA VAL A 256 40.92 16.42 13.35
C VAL A 256 41.95 17.05 14.31
N ARG A 257 41.56 17.33 15.57
CA ARG A 257 42.45 17.93 16.58
C ARG A 257 43.31 16.91 17.34
N LEU A 258 43.06 15.60 17.19
CA LEU A 258 43.86 14.56 17.84
C LEU A 258 45.24 14.46 17.18
N PRO A 259 46.35 14.53 17.95
CA PRO A 259 47.68 14.32 17.42
C PRO A 259 47.89 12.86 16.98
N ALA A 260 48.73 12.66 15.96
CA ALA A 260 49.14 11.34 15.48
C ALA A 260 49.90 10.59 16.58
N GLY A 261 49.31 9.52 17.12
CA GLY A 261 49.96 8.59 18.04
C GLY A 261 49.54 8.70 19.51
N VAL A 262 48.43 8.02 19.86
CA VAL A 262 48.16 7.41 21.17
C VAL A 262 47.46 6.08 20.94
#